data_AF-A0A2E5XVE8-F1
#
_entry.id   AF-A0A2E5XVE8-F1
#
_cell.length_a   1.000
_cell.length_b   1.000
_cell.length_c   1.000
_cell.angle_alpha   90.00
_cell.angle_beta   90.00
_cell.angle_gamma   90.00
#
_symmetry.space_group_name_H-M   'P 1'
#
loop_
_entity.id
_entity.type
_entity.pdbx_description
1 polymer ?
#
loop_
_entity_poly.entity_id
_entity_poly.type
_entity_poly.pdbx_seq_one_letter_code
_entity_poly.pdbx_strand_id
1 'polypeptide(L)'
;MITRPKSKYFLFIVYSGQKRCHFIVCVFFLLLISCNGTVSSPNIEVNSNHIKAPKGVEKNGEVIVYHKNGTPQSVGHFVKGVAHGPIIVYDSNGHELYRGLFTNGKPSGKWVFTNPKNQEKSIKSY
;
A
#
# COMPACT_ATOMS: atom_id res chain seq x y z
N MET A 1 -17.11 28.85 -62.76
CA MET A 1 -16.07 29.61 -62.03
C MET A 1 -16.75 30.82 -61.40
N ILE A 2 -17.07 30.80 -60.08
CA ILE A 2 -16.19 31.15 -58.93
C ILE A 2 -15.93 32.67 -58.95
N THR A 3 -16.23 33.52 -57.96
CA THR A 3 -16.30 33.39 -56.48
C THR A 3 -17.18 34.51 -55.88
N ARG A 4 -17.79 34.26 -54.71
CA ARG A 4 -18.20 35.30 -53.74
C ARG A 4 -17.18 35.33 -52.58
N PRO A 5 -16.87 36.49 -51.94
CA PRO A 5 -15.98 36.54 -50.78
C PRO A 5 -16.75 36.78 -49.47
N LYS A 6 -16.62 35.88 -48.49
CA LYS A 6 -16.82 36.07 -47.02
C LYS A 6 -15.98 34.95 -46.38
N SER A 7 -15.15 35.06 -45.35
CA SER A 7 -15.22 35.80 -44.10
C SER A 7 -13.84 35.67 -43.43
N LYS A 8 -13.17 36.79 -43.10
CA LYS A 8 -11.91 36.80 -42.33
C LYS A 8 -12.13 36.82 -40.80
N TYR A 9 -13.39 36.79 -40.35
CA TYR A 9 -13.72 36.94 -38.92
C TYR A 9 -13.82 35.62 -38.16
N PHE A 10 -13.86 34.48 -38.86
CA PHE A 10 -14.00 33.17 -38.21
C PHE A 10 -12.68 32.65 -37.61
N LEU A 11 -11.52 33.15 -38.06
CA LEU A 11 -10.22 32.62 -37.66
C LEU A 11 -9.70 33.17 -36.31
N PHE A 12 -10.25 34.28 -35.81
CA PHE A 12 -9.77 34.90 -34.56
C PHE A 12 -10.30 34.23 -33.29
N ILE A 13 -11.48 33.61 -33.35
CA ILE A 13 -12.13 33.01 -32.17
C ILE A 13 -11.49 31.65 -31.80
N VAL A 14 -10.86 30.97 -32.77
CA VAL A 14 -10.18 29.68 -32.53
C VAL A 14 -8.81 29.87 -31.87
N TYR A 15 -8.14 31.02 -32.06
CA TYR A 15 -6.77 31.23 -31.58
C TYR A 15 -6.66 31.54 -30.09
N SER A 16 -7.75 31.99 -29.43
CA SER A 16 -7.77 32.27 -27.98
C SER A 16 -8.05 31.04 -27.10
N GLY A 17 -8.41 29.89 -27.68
CA GLY A 17 -8.75 28.65 -26.94
C GLY A 17 -7.59 27.66 -26.76
N GLN A 18 -6.52 27.76 -27.53
CA GLN A 18 -5.44 26.75 -27.59
C GLN A 18 -4.26 27.02 -26.61
N LYS A 19 -4.14 28.21 -26.02
CA LYS A 19 -3.00 28.57 -25.15
C LYS A 19 -3.19 28.31 -23.65
N ARG A 20 -4.38 27.88 -23.22
CA ARG A 20 -4.67 27.60 -21.78
C ARG A 20 -4.35 26.16 -21.34
N CYS A 21 -4.20 25.21 -22.26
CA CYS A 21 -3.90 23.82 -21.90
C CYS A 21 -2.40 23.56 -21.66
N HIS A 22 -1.50 24.31 -22.30
CA HIS A 22 -0.06 24.06 -22.20
C HIS A 22 0.54 24.42 -20.83
N PHE A 23 -0.10 25.32 -20.08
CA PHE A 23 0.39 25.76 -18.77
C PHE A 23 0.05 24.78 -17.63
N ILE A 24 -0.98 23.95 -17.80
CA ILE A 24 -1.45 23.02 -16.75
C ILE A 24 -0.66 21.69 -16.79
N VAL A 25 -0.13 21.31 -17.96
CA VAL A 25 0.64 20.06 -18.13
C VAL A 25 2.04 20.14 -17.49
N CYS A 26 2.63 21.34 -17.41
CA CYS A 26 3.96 21.52 -16.83
C CYS A 26 4.01 21.35 -15.30
N VAL A 27 2.89 21.53 -14.60
CA VAL A 27 2.82 21.35 -13.13
C VAL A 27 2.76 19.86 -12.75
N PHE A 28 2.31 18.99 -13.66
CA PHE A 28 2.22 17.55 -13.42
C PHE A 28 3.55 16.80 -13.63
N PHE A 29 4.52 17.41 -14.33
CA PHE A 29 5.78 16.75 -14.69
C PHE A 29 6.91 16.93 -13.65
N LEU A 30 6.71 17.77 -12.62
CA LEU A 30 7.72 18.06 -11.59
C LEU A 30 7.59 17.19 -10.32
N LEU A 31 6.66 16.23 -10.29
CA LEU A 31 6.46 15.33 -9.14
C LEU A 31 7.17 13.97 -9.26
N LEU A 32 7.95 13.73 -10.32
CA LEU A 32 8.65 12.47 -10.56
C LEU A 32 10.16 12.56 -10.29
N ILE A 33 10.56 13.18 -9.18
CA ILE A 33 11.94 13.02 -8.68
C ILE A 33 11.98 11.79 -7.78
N SER A 34 12.39 10.70 -8.43
CA SER A 34 12.68 9.36 -7.92
C SER A 34 13.37 9.36 -6.55
N CYS A 35 12.70 8.79 -5.55
CA CYS A 35 13.33 8.47 -4.27
C CYS A 35 14.11 7.15 -4.42
N ASN A 36 15.42 7.23 -4.68
CA ASN A 36 16.29 6.06 -4.60
C ASN A 36 16.64 5.78 -3.13
N GLY A 37 15.90 4.86 -2.51
CA GLY A 37 16.26 4.26 -1.23
C GLY A 37 16.77 2.83 -1.45
N THR A 38 18.06 2.59 -1.20
CA THR A 38 18.64 1.24 -1.24
C THR A 38 18.01 0.38 -0.14
N VAL A 39 17.32 -0.69 -0.52
CA VAL A 39 16.75 -1.68 0.41
C VAL A 39 17.86 -2.63 0.87
N SER A 40 18.30 -2.47 2.11
CA SER A 40 18.96 -3.57 2.83
C SER A 40 17.88 -4.61 3.18
N SER A 41 18.11 -5.87 2.78
CA SER A 41 17.21 -6.98 3.06
C SER A 41 17.20 -7.28 4.57
N PRO A 42 16.08 -7.17 5.30
CA PRO A 42 16.00 -7.69 6.65
C PRO A 42 15.84 -9.22 6.58
N ASN A 43 16.68 -9.92 7.32
CA ASN A 43 16.58 -11.37 7.53
C ASN A 43 15.37 -11.62 8.45
N ILE A 44 14.30 -12.24 7.94
CA ILE A 44 13.08 -12.51 8.73
C ILE A 44 13.25 -13.87 9.41
N GLU A 45 13.75 -13.83 10.64
CA GLU A 45 13.73 -14.98 11.55
C GLU A 45 12.35 -15.07 12.20
N VAL A 46 11.53 -16.05 11.78
CA VAL A 46 10.23 -16.34 12.41
C VAL A 46 10.49 -17.03 13.74
N ASN A 47 10.81 -16.25 14.78
CA ASN A 47 10.90 -16.77 16.14
C ASN A 47 9.47 -16.95 16.68
N SER A 48 8.91 -18.13 16.44
CA SER A 48 7.77 -18.65 17.18
C SER A 48 8.13 -18.69 18.65
N ASN A 49 7.56 -17.78 19.45
CA ASN A 49 7.11 -18.08 20.81
C ASN A 49 6.19 -16.95 21.33
N HIS A 50 4.88 -17.23 21.28
CA HIS A 50 3.79 -16.47 21.92
C HIS A 50 3.71 -14.97 21.57
N ILE A 51 3.03 -14.63 20.48
CA ILE A 51 2.64 -13.25 20.19
C ILE A 51 1.56 -12.83 21.20
N LYS A 52 2.00 -12.11 22.24
CA LYS A 52 1.11 -11.44 23.21
C LYS A 52 0.72 -10.08 22.67
N ALA A 53 -0.49 -9.63 23.01
CA ALA A 53 -0.92 -8.27 22.72
C ALA A 53 0.11 -7.24 23.27
N PRO A 54 0.25 -6.05 22.65
CA PRO A 54 1.10 -4.99 23.18
C PRO A 54 0.75 -4.71 24.65
N LYS A 55 1.77 -4.61 25.51
CA LYS A 55 1.73 -4.65 26.98
C LYS A 55 0.58 -3.82 27.58
N GLY A 56 -0.23 -4.45 28.44
CA GLY A 56 -1.01 -3.76 29.49
C GLY A 56 -2.53 -3.93 29.46
N VAL A 57 -3.11 -4.56 28.43
CA VAL A 57 -4.57 -4.73 28.34
C VAL A 57 -4.91 -6.11 27.79
N GLU A 58 -5.80 -6.85 28.46
CA GLU A 58 -6.47 -8.01 27.88
C GLU A 58 -7.36 -7.52 26.73
N LYS A 59 -6.81 -7.54 25.51
CA LYS A 59 -7.57 -7.14 24.33
C LYS A 59 -8.39 -8.33 23.82
N ASN A 60 -9.67 -8.07 23.60
CA ASN A 60 -10.59 -8.91 22.84
C ASN A 60 -10.95 -8.16 21.56
N GLY A 61 -10.77 -8.80 20.40
CA GLY A 61 -11.08 -8.24 19.09
C GLY A 61 -9.85 -7.86 18.28
N GLU A 62 -10.07 -7.01 17.28
CA GLU A 62 -9.04 -6.56 16.35
C GLU A 62 -8.07 -5.58 17.02
N VAL A 63 -6.78 -5.78 16.74
CA VAL A 63 -5.68 -4.94 17.19
C VAL A 63 -4.86 -4.56 15.97
N ILE A 64 -4.69 -3.25 15.79
CA ILE A 64 -3.82 -2.68 14.76
C ILE A 64 -2.56 -2.16 15.45
N VAL A 65 -1.41 -2.60 14.94
CA VAL A 65 -0.10 -2.06 15.30
C VAL A 65 0.35 -1.19 14.14
N TYR A 66 0.90 0.00 14.44
CA TYR A 66 1.36 0.95 13.43
C TYR A 66 2.89 1.08 13.46
N HIS A 67 3.46 1.26 12.27
CA HIS A 67 4.83 1.72 12.10
C HIS A 67 5.00 3.16 12.60
N LYS A 68 6.24 3.60 12.79
CA LYS A 68 6.54 4.99 13.22
C LYS A 68 6.03 6.06 12.26
N ASN A 69 5.91 5.72 10.97
CA ASN A 69 5.39 6.60 9.93
C ASN A 69 3.84 6.62 9.88
N GLY A 70 3.17 5.92 10.80
CA GLY A 70 1.71 5.86 10.86
C GLY A 70 1.06 4.85 9.92
N THR A 71 1.82 4.11 9.10
CA THR A 71 1.24 3.04 8.28
C THR A 71 0.96 1.80 9.13
N PRO A 72 -0.09 1.02 8.83
CA PRO A 72 -0.35 -0.24 9.54
C PRO A 72 0.84 -1.19 9.40
N GLN A 73 1.36 -1.66 10.53
CA GLN A 73 2.39 -2.71 10.60
C GLN A 73 1.75 -4.09 10.66
N SER A 74 0.68 -4.25 11.44
CA SER A 74 -0.08 -5.49 11.49
C SER A 74 -1.51 -5.26 11.94
N VAL A 75 -2.40 -6.13 11.46
CA VAL A 75 -3.82 -6.18 11.84
C VAL A 75 -4.12 -7.61 12.24
N GLY A 76 -4.47 -7.83 13.52
CA GLY A 76 -4.68 -9.17 14.05
C GLY A 76 -5.77 -9.24 15.10
N HIS A 77 -6.34 -10.42 15.28
CA HIS A 77 -7.37 -10.67 16.29
C HIS A 77 -6.79 -11.29 17.56
N PHE A 78 -7.30 -10.85 18.71
CA PHE A 78 -6.90 -11.32 20.03
C PHE A 78 -8.12 -11.74 20.86
N VAL A 79 -7.96 -12.77 21.66
CA VAL A 79 -8.92 -13.24 22.66
C VAL A 79 -8.18 -13.42 23.97
N LYS A 80 -8.60 -12.70 25.02
CA LYS A 80 -7.99 -12.65 26.35
C LYS A 80 -6.50 -12.32 26.28
N GLY A 81 -6.13 -11.37 25.41
CA GLY A 81 -4.74 -10.97 25.20
C GLY A 81 -3.87 -11.97 24.42
N VAL A 82 -4.44 -13.08 23.93
CA VAL A 82 -3.75 -14.10 23.13
C VAL A 82 -4.20 -14.01 21.67
N ALA A 83 -3.27 -14.05 20.72
CA ALA A 83 -3.60 -14.02 19.29
C ALA A 83 -4.53 -15.19 18.91
N HIS A 84 -5.68 -14.89 18.33
CA HIS A 84 -6.69 -15.86 17.92
C HIS A 84 -7.54 -15.27 16.79
N GLY A 85 -7.48 -15.89 15.62
CA GLY A 85 -8.14 -15.43 14.39
C GLY A 85 -7.14 -14.96 13.33
N PRO A 86 -7.61 -14.20 12.32
CA PRO A 86 -6.78 -13.76 11.20
C PRO A 86 -5.73 -12.73 11.63
N ILE A 87 -4.59 -12.78 10.95
CA ILE A 87 -3.48 -11.83 11.05
C ILE A 87 -3.02 -11.43 9.65
N ILE A 88 -2.70 -10.16 9.47
CA ILE A 88 -2.02 -9.62 8.29
C ILE A 88 -0.88 -8.73 8.79
N VAL A 89 0.29 -8.83 8.15
CA VAL A 89 1.48 -8.04 8.45
C VAL A 89 1.97 -7.34 7.20
N TYR A 90 2.35 -6.07 7.34
CA TYR A 90 2.76 -5.19 6.26
C TYR A 90 4.17 -4.62 6.50
N ASP A 91 4.88 -4.29 5.42
CA ASP A 91 6.11 -3.49 5.48
C ASP A 91 5.80 -2.01 5.78
N SER A 92 6.84 -1.18 5.94
CA SER A 92 6.66 0.26 6.20
C SER A 92 5.97 1.02 5.07
N ASN A 93 5.95 0.45 3.86
CA ASN A 93 5.33 1.02 2.67
C ASN A 93 3.88 0.54 2.47
N GLY A 94 3.39 -0.35 3.33
CA GLY A 94 2.04 -0.94 3.25
C GLY A 94 1.94 -2.18 2.36
N HIS A 95 3.05 -2.75 1.88
CA HIS A 95 3.01 -4.02 1.15
C HIS A 95 2.78 -5.17 2.14
N GLU A 96 1.83 -6.05 1.82
CA GLU A 96 1.61 -7.27 2.60
C GLU A 96 2.86 -8.15 2.55
N LEU A 97 3.38 -8.51 3.72
CA LEU A 97 4.49 -9.45 3.88
C LEU A 97 3.94 -10.87 4.09
N TYR A 98 2.94 -11.01 4.94
CA TYR A 98 2.26 -12.29 5.13
C TYR A 98 0.90 -12.14 5.80
N ARG A 99 0.06 -13.15 5.59
CA ARG A 99 -1.21 -13.32 6.29
C ARG A 99 -1.45 -14.78 6.65
N GLY A 100 -2.23 -15.00 7.70
CA GLY A 100 -2.53 -16.34 8.18
C GLY A 100 -3.57 -16.33 9.30
N LEU A 101 -3.60 -17.43 10.05
CA LEU A 101 -4.51 -17.62 11.18
C LEU A 101 -3.71 -18.01 12.42
N PHE A 102 -4.06 -17.42 13.55
CA PHE A 102 -3.63 -17.87 14.86
C PHE A 102 -4.75 -18.62 15.57
N THR A 103 -4.42 -19.73 16.22
CA THR A 103 -5.30 -20.42 17.16
C THR A 103 -4.56 -20.56 18.49
N ASN A 104 -5.09 -19.93 19.53
CA ASN A 104 -4.53 -19.96 20.89
C ASN A 104 -3.04 -19.56 20.93
N GLY A 105 -2.69 -18.51 20.20
CA GLY A 105 -1.33 -17.97 20.14
C GLY A 105 -0.37 -18.75 19.25
N LYS A 106 -0.83 -19.80 18.55
CA LYS A 106 -0.03 -20.61 17.64
C LYS A 106 -0.46 -20.41 16.18
N PRO A 107 0.47 -20.36 15.21
CA PRO A 107 0.12 -20.38 13.79
C PRO A 107 -0.73 -21.61 13.46
N SER A 108 -1.73 -21.43 12.62
CA SER A 108 -2.64 -22.49 12.19
C SER A 108 -3.09 -22.26 10.75
N GLY A 109 -3.46 -23.33 10.05
CA GLY A 109 -4.04 -23.24 8.71
C GLY A 109 -3.02 -22.79 7.66
N LYS A 110 -3.53 -22.19 6.57
CA LYS A 110 -2.70 -21.74 5.45
C LYS A 110 -2.17 -20.34 5.71
N TRP A 111 -0.85 -20.22 5.66
CA TRP A 111 -0.11 -18.97 5.70
C TRP A 111 0.37 -18.63 4.29
N VAL A 112 0.11 -17.39 3.89
CA VAL A 112 0.57 -16.85 2.61
C VAL A 112 1.66 -15.85 2.91
N PHE A 113 2.84 -16.06 2.35
CA PHE A 113 3.96 -15.12 2.42
C PHE A 113 4.14 -14.50 1.05
N THR A 114 4.16 -13.17 1.00
CA THR A 114 4.29 -12.39 -0.23
C THR A 114 5.68 -11.76 -0.25
N ASN A 115 6.44 -12.01 -1.32
CA ASN A 115 7.70 -11.33 -1.54
C ASN A 115 7.42 -9.89 -2.01
N PRO A 116 7.84 -8.87 -1.26
CA PRO A 116 7.50 -7.47 -1.58
C PRO A 116 8.10 -7.00 -2.91
N LYS A 117 9.18 -7.63 -3.40
CA LYS A 117 9.88 -7.20 -4.62
C LYS A 117 9.18 -7.65 -5.90
N ASN A 118 8.68 -8.88 -5.94
CA ASN A 118 8.12 -9.50 -7.15
C ASN A 118 6.66 -9.96 -6.98
N GLN A 119 6.05 -9.73 -5.81
CA GLN A 119 4.67 -10.13 -5.45
C GLN A 119 4.42 -11.65 -5.50
N GLU A 120 5.48 -12.45 -5.55
CA GLU A 120 5.39 -13.90 -5.53
C GLU A 120 4.88 -14.38 -4.18
N LYS A 121 3.97 -15.36 -4.22
CA LYS A 121 3.33 -15.91 -3.02
C LYS A 121 3.81 -17.33 -2.78
N SER A 122 4.28 -17.59 -1.56
CA SER A 122 4.51 -18.95 -1.07
C SER A 122 3.48 -19.29 0.01
N ILE A 123 3.00 -20.53 -0.01
CA ILE A 123 1.97 -21.00 0.92
C ILE A 123 2.58 -22.07 1.83
N LYS A 124 2.36 -21.94 3.14
CA LYS A 124 2.73 -22.95 4.13
C LYS A 124 1.51 -23.34 4.95
N SER A 125 1.39 -24.62 5.28
CA SER A 125 0.32 -25.12 6.16
C SER A 125 0.88 -25.43 7.55
N TYR A 126 0.14 -25.05 8.59
CA TYR A 126 0.47 -25.23 10.01
C TYR A 126 -0.65 -25.97 10.73
#